data_AF-A0A225VJT8-F1
#
_entry.id   AF-A0A225VJT8-F1
#
_cell.length_a   1.000
_cell.length_b   1.000
_cell.length_c   1.000
_cell.angle_alpha   90.00
_cell.angle_beta   90.00
_cell.angle_gamma   90.00
#
_symmetry.space_group_name_H-M   'P 1'
#
loop_
_entity.id
_entity.type
_entity.pdbx_description
1 polymer ?
#
loop_
_entity_poly.entity_id
_entity_poly.type
_entity_poly.pdbx_seq_one_letter_code
_entity_poly.pdbx_strand_id
1 'polypeptide(L)'
;MSKNVDPTDVASELKAMFPADLPMEYPIGQKYFYERKCYRTYYDMVIDLLFKTNKTRVDVTGTSGIGTSVFYGYFFNRFMSLNRNYTIITASFSEPVISVALFKGNKLLGKCQGRSAYECMVLKAKRAKRGGSEVIGLYDGPPEIVPSNPWKKVCFAVANEEWFAMMSNYDTVHAIVGFERTRCRS
;
A
#
# COMPACT_ATOMS: atom_id res chain seq x y z
N MET A 1 -4.09 -29.15 40.56
CA MET A 1 -3.94 -29.31 39.09
C MET A 1 -3.59 -27.95 38.49
N SER A 2 -2.31 -27.58 38.48
CA SER A 2 -1.83 -26.38 37.79
C SER A 2 -1.73 -26.69 36.31
N LYS A 3 -2.46 -25.95 35.46
CA LYS A 3 -2.15 -25.93 34.04
C LYS A 3 -0.93 -25.03 33.87
N ASN A 4 0.22 -25.64 33.61
CA ASN A 4 1.38 -24.97 33.04
C ASN A 4 0.93 -24.35 31.71
N VAL A 5 0.90 -23.02 31.66
CA VAL A 5 0.89 -22.32 30.38
C VAL A 5 2.35 -22.14 29.99
N ASP A 6 2.70 -22.75 28.86
CA ASP A 6 4.03 -22.74 28.27
C ASP A 6 4.46 -21.29 27.95
N PRO A 7 5.67 -20.83 28.35
CA PRO A 7 6.11 -19.44 28.12
C PRO A 7 6.33 -19.07 26.65
N THR A 8 6.19 -20.03 25.73
CA THR A 8 6.54 -19.90 24.31
C THR A 8 5.41 -19.35 23.40
N ASP A 9 4.22 -19.08 23.94
CA ASP A 9 3.05 -18.66 23.13
C ASP A 9 2.79 -17.14 23.11
N VAL A 10 3.80 -16.34 23.47
CA VAL A 10 3.78 -14.90 23.15
C VAL A 10 4.59 -14.72 21.88
N ALA A 11 3.99 -15.00 20.72
CA ALA A 11 4.53 -14.55 19.44
C ALA A 11 4.78 -13.04 19.58
N SER A 12 6.05 -12.63 19.61
CA SER A 12 6.43 -11.23 19.78
C SER A 12 5.82 -10.43 18.62
N GLU A 13 4.68 -9.78 18.86
CA GLU A 13 4.08 -8.89 17.89
C GLU A 13 5.06 -7.73 17.67
N LEU A 14 5.79 -7.76 16.55
CA LEU A 14 6.75 -6.71 16.23
C LEU A 14 5.98 -5.41 16.08
N LYS A 15 6.25 -4.47 16.98
CA LYS A 15 5.65 -3.14 16.97
C LYS A 15 6.43 -2.26 16.00
N ALA A 16 5.78 -1.84 14.92
CA ALA A 16 6.35 -0.98 13.90
C ALA A 16 5.73 0.43 13.98
N MET A 17 6.52 1.45 13.62
CA MET A 17 6.05 2.83 13.55
C MET A 17 5.25 3.05 12.27
N PHE A 18 4.07 3.65 12.41
CA PHE A 18 3.30 4.07 11.25
C PHE A 18 4.00 5.27 10.57
N PRO A 19 4.13 5.31 9.23
CA PRO A 19 4.82 6.42 8.60
C PRO A 19 3.97 7.69 8.69
N ALA A 20 4.44 8.67 9.47
CA ALA A 20 3.66 9.86 9.83
C ALA A 20 3.19 10.69 8.63
N ASP A 21 3.94 10.63 7.54
CA ASP A 21 3.68 11.42 6.34
C ASP A 21 2.87 10.69 5.27
N LEU A 22 2.49 9.43 5.52
CA LEU A 22 1.77 8.58 4.57
C LEU A 22 0.32 9.06 4.41
N PRO A 23 -0.11 9.47 3.21
CA PRO A 23 -1.51 9.77 2.93
C PRO A 23 -2.36 8.52 3.15
N MET A 24 -3.48 8.66 3.85
CA MET A 24 -4.42 7.56 4.07
C MET A 24 -5.86 8.03 3.87
N GLU A 25 -6.72 7.13 3.42
CA GLU A 25 -8.16 7.40 3.25
C GLU A 25 -8.80 7.65 4.62
N TYR A 26 -8.46 6.82 5.60
CA TYR A 26 -8.92 6.93 6.99
C TYR A 26 -7.72 7.08 7.93
N PRO A 27 -7.45 8.27 8.49
CA PRO A 27 -6.34 8.48 9.41
C PRO A 27 -6.37 7.50 10.59
N ILE A 28 -5.33 6.69 10.74
CA ILE A 28 -5.14 5.84 11.92
C ILE A 28 -4.54 6.74 13.00
N GLY A 29 -5.31 7.04 14.04
CA GLY A 29 -4.85 7.85 15.18
C GLY A 29 -3.75 7.21 16.03
N GLN A 30 -3.18 6.08 15.59
CA GLN A 30 -2.15 5.33 16.28
C GLN A 30 -0.79 5.54 15.63
N LYS A 31 0.22 5.86 16.46
CA LYS A 31 1.62 6.03 16.02
C LYS A 31 2.30 4.71 15.62
N TYR A 32 1.74 3.59 16.05
CA TYR A 32 2.33 2.27 15.87
C TYR A 32 1.27 1.29 15.44
N PHE A 33 1.71 0.23 14.77
CA PHE A 33 0.91 -0.94 14.48
C PHE A 33 1.68 -2.21 14.83
N TYR A 34 0.95 -3.29 15.02
CA TYR A 34 1.52 -4.61 15.26
C TYR A 34 1.61 -5.37 13.94
N GLU A 35 2.80 -5.84 13.60
CA GLU A 35 3.00 -6.68 12.43
C GLU A 35 2.31 -8.02 12.63
N ARG A 36 1.37 -8.35 11.73
CA ARG A 36 0.73 -9.66 11.71
C ARG A 36 1.58 -10.63 10.91
N LYS A 37 1.66 -11.89 11.34
CA LYS A 37 2.40 -12.95 10.63
C LYS A 37 2.05 -13.04 9.13
N CYS A 38 0.78 -12.83 8.77
CA CYS A 38 0.30 -12.84 7.38
C CYS A 38 0.85 -11.72 6.50
N TYR A 39 1.27 -10.58 7.08
CA TYR A 39 1.69 -9.41 6.30
C TYR A 39 2.87 -9.71 5.40
N ARG A 40 3.83 -10.52 5.87
CA ARG A 40 4.96 -10.95 5.04
C ARG A 40 4.49 -11.74 3.82
N THR A 41 3.61 -12.71 4.02
CA THR A 41 3.08 -13.54 2.93
C THR A 41 2.35 -12.69 1.89
N TYR A 42 1.51 -11.75 2.33
CA TYR A 42 0.82 -10.84 1.43
C TYR A 42 1.77 -9.89 0.69
N TYR A 43 2.79 -9.37 1.36
CA TYR A 43 3.82 -8.56 0.74
C TYR A 43 4.55 -9.34 -0.36
N ASP A 44 5.01 -10.55 -0.05
CA ASP A 44 5.75 -11.39 -1.01
C ASP A 44 4.86 -11.74 -2.23
N MET A 45 3.58 -12.04 -2.02
CA MET A 45 2.61 -12.25 -3.11
C MET A 45 2.48 -11.02 -4.02
N VAL A 46 2.30 -9.82 -3.45
CA VAL A 46 2.17 -8.58 -4.23
C VAL A 46 3.45 -8.29 -5.01
N ILE A 47 4.62 -8.47 -4.40
CA ILE A 47 5.92 -8.28 -5.07
C ILE A 47 6.09 -9.26 -6.23
N ASP A 48 5.73 -10.52 -6.04
CA ASP A 48 5.83 -11.53 -7.10
C ASP A 48 4.90 -11.21 -8.27
N LEU A 49 3.68 -10.77 -8.00
CA LEU A 49 2.75 -10.31 -9.03
C LEU A 49 3.31 -9.12 -9.81
N LEU A 50 3.84 -8.13 -9.09
CA LEU A 50 4.40 -6.94 -9.73
C LEU A 50 5.64 -7.26 -10.57
N PHE A 51 6.62 -7.97 -10.01
CA PHE A 51 7.97 -8.00 -10.59
C PHE A 51 8.34 -9.33 -11.24
N LYS A 52 7.73 -10.46 -10.83
CA LYS A 52 7.98 -11.77 -11.46
C LYS A 52 6.98 -12.06 -12.58
N THR A 53 5.69 -11.79 -12.36
CA THR A 53 4.65 -11.98 -13.39
C THR A 53 4.35 -10.72 -14.19
N ASN A 54 5.09 -9.65 -13.92
CA ASN A 54 5.06 -8.37 -14.63
C ASN A 54 3.69 -7.68 -14.68
N LYS A 55 2.85 -7.87 -13.66
CA LYS A 55 1.61 -7.09 -13.54
C LYS A 55 1.95 -5.62 -13.35
N THR A 56 1.16 -4.75 -13.96
CA THR A 56 1.32 -3.29 -13.84
C THR A 56 0.52 -2.72 -12.67
N ARG A 57 -0.48 -3.45 -12.21
CA ARG A 57 -1.33 -3.11 -11.07
C ARG A 57 -1.67 -4.35 -10.25
N VAL A 58 -1.64 -4.21 -8.94
CA VAL A 58 -2.15 -5.20 -7.98
C VAL A 58 -3.09 -4.48 -7.03
N ASP A 59 -4.31 -4.97 -6.92
CA ASP A 59 -5.25 -4.46 -5.94
C ASP A 59 -5.36 -5.41 -4.75
N VAL A 60 -5.03 -4.90 -3.57
CA VAL A 60 -5.17 -5.59 -2.29
C VAL A 60 -6.50 -5.16 -1.70
N THR A 61 -7.40 -6.13 -1.57
CA THR A 61 -8.77 -5.88 -1.13
C THR A 61 -9.14 -6.73 0.06
N GLY A 62 -9.98 -6.22 0.96
CA GLY A 62 -10.49 -6.98 2.09
C GLY A 62 -11.79 -6.38 2.60
N THR A 63 -12.45 -7.08 3.52
CA THR A 63 -13.65 -6.55 4.18
C THR A 63 -13.29 -5.33 5.03
N SER A 64 -14.23 -4.39 5.16
CA SER A 64 -14.01 -3.20 6.01
C SER A 64 -13.58 -3.60 7.43
N GLY A 65 -12.64 -2.87 8.00
CA GLY A 65 -12.10 -3.11 9.35
C GLY A 65 -11.12 -4.28 9.49
N ILE A 66 -10.80 -5.02 8.41
CA ILE A 66 -9.86 -6.15 8.48
C ILE A 66 -8.40 -5.72 8.69
N GLY A 67 -8.09 -4.46 8.41
CA GLY A 67 -6.75 -3.87 8.58
C GLY A 67 -5.96 -3.68 7.27
N THR A 68 -6.63 -3.50 6.13
CA THR A 68 -5.98 -3.22 4.83
C THR A 68 -5.11 -1.96 4.89
N SER A 69 -5.60 -0.86 5.48
CA SER A 69 -4.80 0.38 5.65
C SER A 69 -3.61 0.21 6.62
N VAL A 70 -3.70 -0.72 7.59
CA VAL A 70 -2.55 -1.07 8.43
C VAL A 70 -1.52 -1.85 7.61
N PHE A 71 -1.98 -2.79 6.78
CA PHE A 71 -1.12 -3.51 5.85
C PHE A 71 -0.47 -2.59 4.81
N TYR A 72 -1.17 -1.55 4.35
CA TYR A 72 -0.60 -0.48 3.51
C TYR A 72 0.61 0.19 4.17
N GLY A 73 0.49 0.59 5.44
CA GLY A 73 1.61 1.14 6.21
C GLY A 73 2.79 0.16 6.35
N TYR A 74 2.51 -1.12 6.62
CA TYR A 74 3.53 -2.18 6.62
C TYR A 74 4.21 -2.33 5.26
N PHE A 75 3.43 -2.41 4.18
CA PHE A 75 3.93 -2.57 2.82
C PHE A 75 4.85 -1.41 2.46
N PHE A 76 4.42 -0.17 2.74
CA PHE A 76 5.23 1.02 2.53
C PHE A 76 6.58 0.94 3.25
N ASN A 77 6.57 0.66 4.57
CA ASN A 77 7.79 0.57 5.37
C ASN A 77 8.76 -0.48 4.83
N ARG A 78 8.24 -1.68 4.53
CA ARG A 78 9.05 -2.80 4.03
C ARG A 78 9.57 -2.54 2.61
N PHE A 79 8.74 -2.01 1.72
CA PHE A 79 9.16 -1.71 0.36
C PHE A 79 10.25 -0.64 0.35
N MET A 80 10.08 0.44 1.10
CA MET A 80 11.02 1.55 1.20
C MET A 80 12.38 1.15 1.81
N SER A 81 12.39 0.21 2.77
CA SER A 81 13.61 -0.27 3.39
C SER A 81 14.44 -1.16 2.46
N LEU A 82 13.77 -2.03 1.69
CA LEU A 82 14.39 -2.98 0.76
C LEU A 82 14.74 -2.35 -0.60
N ASN A 83 14.02 -1.32 -1.05
CA ASN A 83 14.09 -0.79 -2.41
C ASN A 83 14.53 0.69 -2.45
N ARG A 84 15.75 0.98 -1.98
CA ARG A 84 16.27 2.36 -1.85
C ARG A 84 16.37 3.15 -3.16
N ASN A 85 16.45 2.48 -4.30
CA ASN A 85 16.47 3.13 -5.62
C ASN A 85 15.08 3.59 -6.11
N TYR A 86 14.01 3.15 -5.46
CA TYR A 86 12.65 3.54 -5.84
C TYR A 86 12.28 4.89 -5.24
N THR A 87 11.60 5.69 -6.06
CA THR A 87 10.74 6.77 -5.63
C THR A 87 9.32 6.22 -5.49
N ILE A 88 8.74 6.35 -4.30
CA ILE A 88 7.40 5.88 -4.00
C ILE A 88 6.45 7.07 -4.07
N ILE A 89 5.46 7.00 -4.96
CA ILE A 89 4.34 7.94 -5.00
C ILE A 89 3.23 7.32 -4.16
N THR A 90 2.82 7.99 -3.11
CA THR A 90 1.71 7.55 -2.27
C THR A 90 0.53 8.47 -2.48
N ALA A 91 -0.67 7.94 -2.62
CA ALA A 91 -1.88 8.76 -2.68
C ALA A 91 -2.98 8.17 -1.79
N SER A 92 -3.78 9.02 -1.18
CA SER A 92 -5.06 8.62 -0.61
C SER A 92 -6.21 9.26 -1.38
N PHE A 93 -7.22 8.45 -1.64
CA PHE A 93 -8.44 8.82 -2.35
C PHE A 93 -9.59 8.88 -1.34
N SER A 94 -9.61 9.95 -0.54
CA SER A 94 -10.74 10.29 0.33
C SER A 94 -11.50 11.46 -0.28
N GLU A 95 -12.78 11.29 -0.58
CA GLU A 95 -13.70 12.40 -0.86
C GLU A 95 -13.64 13.40 0.33
N PRO A 96 -13.40 14.71 0.13
CA PRO A 96 -13.31 15.47 -1.13
C PRO A 96 -11.87 15.85 -1.57
N VAL A 97 -10.82 15.31 -0.93
CA VAL A 97 -9.42 15.73 -1.14
C VAL A 97 -8.49 14.54 -1.37
N ILE A 98 -7.89 14.50 -2.56
CA ILE A 98 -6.75 13.64 -2.85
C ILE A 98 -5.52 14.21 -2.12
N SER A 99 -4.85 13.38 -1.33
CA SER A 99 -3.57 13.71 -0.70
C SER A 99 -2.48 12.84 -1.30
N VAL A 100 -1.38 13.45 -1.74
CA VAL A 100 -0.27 12.75 -2.40
C VAL A 100 1.04 13.11 -1.73
N ALA A 101 1.92 12.13 -1.54
CA ALA A 101 3.27 12.30 -1.02
C ALA A 101 4.29 11.50 -1.85
N LEU A 102 5.52 12.00 -1.94
CA LEU A 102 6.62 11.34 -2.63
C LEU A 102 7.72 11.01 -1.64
N PHE A 103 8.21 9.78 -1.67
CA PHE A 103 9.29 9.31 -0.81
C PHE A 103 10.43 8.73 -1.64
N LYS A 104 11.66 8.90 -1.17
CA LYS A 104 12.84 8.17 -1.69
C LYS A 104 13.74 7.79 -0.54
N GLY A 105 13.92 6.48 -0.33
CA GLY A 105 14.43 5.99 0.95
C GLY A 105 13.61 6.58 2.11
N ASN A 106 14.23 6.84 3.26
CA ASN A 106 13.53 7.36 4.44
C ASN A 106 13.23 8.88 4.38
N LYS A 107 13.22 9.50 3.20
CA LYS A 107 13.04 10.94 3.02
C LYS A 107 11.75 11.26 2.28
N LEU A 108 10.95 12.15 2.86
CA LEU A 108 9.85 12.82 2.18
C LEU A 108 10.42 13.86 1.20
N LEU A 109 10.10 13.73 -0.07
CA LEU A 109 10.51 14.67 -1.13
C LEU A 109 9.47 15.78 -1.35
N GLY A 110 8.24 15.57 -0.90
CA GLY A 110 7.19 16.57 -0.93
C GLY A 110 5.80 15.98 -0.76
N LYS A 111 4.82 16.87 -0.55
CA LYS A 111 3.39 16.55 -0.46
C LYS A 111 2.58 17.54 -1.28
N CYS A 112 1.43 17.10 -1.77
CA CYS A 112 0.44 17.93 -2.45
C CYS A 112 -0.96 17.47 -2.03
N GLN A 113 -1.91 18.40 -1.99
CA GLN A 113 -3.31 18.12 -1.69
C GLN A 113 -4.21 18.84 -2.70
N GLY A 114 -5.41 18.30 -2.91
CA GLY A 114 -6.42 18.86 -3.81
C GLY A 114 -6.40 18.24 -5.20
N ARG A 115 -7.26 18.77 -6.09
CA ARG A 115 -7.56 18.17 -7.40
C ARG A 115 -6.35 18.03 -8.32
N SER A 116 -5.35 18.89 -8.21
CA SER A 116 -4.14 18.87 -9.05
C SER A 116 -2.93 18.19 -8.38
N ALA A 117 -3.12 17.62 -7.19
CA ALA A 117 -2.04 17.03 -6.41
C ALA A 117 -1.39 15.86 -7.15
N TYR A 118 -2.21 15.07 -7.86
CA TYR A 118 -1.73 13.92 -8.59
C TYR A 118 -0.84 14.31 -9.77
N GLU A 119 -1.28 15.24 -10.63
CA GLU A 119 -0.54 15.70 -11.80
C GLU A 119 0.82 16.29 -11.41
N CYS A 120 0.83 17.14 -10.36
CA CYS A 120 2.05 17.72 -9.83
C CYS A 120 3.06 16.64 -9.42
N MET A 121 2.59 15.59 -8.76
CA MET A 121 3.43 14.52 -8.23
C MET A 121 3.87 13.53 -9.32
N VAL A 122 3.05 13.29 -10.35
CA VAL A 122 3.47 12.57 -11.57
C VAL A 122 4.60 13.30 -12.27
N LEU A 123 4.54 14.63 -12.39
CA LEU A 123 5.63 15.39 -13.01
C LEU A 123 6.95 15.24 -12.22
N LYS A 124 6.87 15.26 -10.89
CA LYS A 124 8.04 15.02 -10.01
C LYS A 124 8.57 13.59 -10.16
N ALA A 125 7.70 12.59 -10.23
CA ALA A 125 8.13 11.21 -10.44
C ALA A 125 8.72 10.96 -11.84
N LYS A 126 8.18 11.59 -12.89
CA LYS A 126 8.80 11.59 -14.23
C LYS A 126 10.20 12.22 -14.21
N ARG A 127 10.42 13.28 -13.42
CA ARG A 127 11.76 13.85 -13.19
C ARG A 127 12.67 12.86 -12.46
N ALA A 128 12.19 12.20 -11.42
CA ALA A 128 12.95 11.18 -10.69
C ALA A 128 13.35 10.00 -11.59
N LYS A 129 12.46 9.55 -12.47
CA LYS A 129 12.72 8.49 -13.46
C LYS A 129 13.80 8.90 -14.46
N ARG A 130 13.76 10.13 -14.97
CA ARG A 130 14.83 10.69 -15.82
C ARG A 130 16.17 10.78 -15.11
N GLY A 131 16.17 10.98 -13.80
CA GLY A 131 17.36 10.95 -12.95
C GLY A 131 17.82 9.55 -12.53
N GLY A 132 17.29 8.47 -13.14
CA GLY A 132 17.70 7.09 -12.89
C GLY A 132 17.00 6.37 -11.73
N SER A 133 15.99 6.98 -11.11
CA SER A 133 15.20 6.34 -10.04
C SER A 133 14.09 5.48 -10.63
N GLU A 134 13.85 4.29 -10.10
CA GLU A 134 12.62 3.55 -10.38
C GLU A 134 11.41 4.21 -9.68
N VAL A 135 10.19 3.97 -10.16
CA VAL A 135 8.96 4.58 -9.63
C VAL A 135 7.89 3.51 -9.39
N ILE A 136 7.26 3.57 -8.22
CA ILE A 136 6.08 2.76 -7.87
C ILE A 136 4.99 3.66 -7.27
N GLY A 137 3.73 3.37 -7.57
CA GLY A 137 2.57 4.00 -6.93
C GLY A 137 1.98 3.10 -5.84
N LEU A 138 1.70 3.65 -4.66
CA LEU A 138 0.97 2.98 -3.58
C LEU A 138 -0.24 3.81 -3.16
N TYR A 139 -1.44 3.26 -3.27
CA TYR A 139 -2.67 4.03 -3.14
C TYR A 139 -3.57 3.45 -2.04
N ASP A 140 -4.07 4.29 -1.14
CA ASP A 140 -5.06 3.92 -0.14
C ASP A 140 -6.42 4.50 -0.54
N GLY A 141 -7.42 3.64 -0.67
CA GLY A 141 -8.71 3.94 -1.27
C GLY A 141 -8.77 3.71 -2.79
N PRO A 142 -9.98 3.52 -3.34
CA PRO A 142 -10.18 3.32 -4.77
C PRO A 142 -9.88 4.62 -5.54
N PRO A 143 -8.94 4.64 -6.49
CA PRO A 143 -8.74 5.81 -7.34
C PRO A 143 -9.94 6.01 -8.29
N GLU A 144 -10.57 7.18 -8.27
CA GLU A 144 -11.55 7.58 -9.31
C GLU A 144 -10.94 7.55 -10.72
N ILE A 145 -9.68 7.97 -10.82
CA ILE A 145 -8.91 7.98 -12.06
C ILE A 145 -7.58 7.29 -11.81
N VAL A 146 -7.41 6.10 -12.40
CA VAL A 146 -6.14 5.37 -12.35
C VAL A 146 -5.23 5.94 -13.43
N PRO A 147 -4.07 6.51 -13.08
CA PRO A 147 -3.38 7.30 -14.07
C PRO A 147 -2.59 6.39 -15.02
N SER A 148 -2.70 6.68 -16.31
CA SER A 148 -2.23 5.84 -17.43
C SER A 148 -0.71 5.70 -17.54
N ASN A 149 0.05 6.13 -16.52
CA ASN A 149 1.49 5.99 -16.51
C ASN A 149 1.92 4.51 -16.50
N PRO A 150 3.09 4.17 -17.09
CA PRO A 150 3.55 2.78 -17.20
C PRO A 150 4.11 2.21 -15.89
N TRP A 151 4.01 2.94 -14.77
CA TRP A 151 4.60 2.51 -13.51
C TRP A 151 3.77 1.41 -12.86
N LYS A 152 4.45 0.57 -12.08
CA LYS A 152 3.82 -0.44 -11.24
C LYS A 152 3.04 0.22 -10.11
N LYS A 153 1.86 -0.32 -9.77
CA LYS A 153 0.93 0.26 -8.80
C LYS A 153 0.40 -0.81 -7.85
N VAL A 154 0.22 -0.43 -6.58
CA VAL A 154 -0.53 -1.22 -5.61
C VAL A 154 -1.65 -0.36 -5.06
N CYS A 155 -2.89 -0.81 -5.15
CA CYS A 155 -4.04 -0.11 -4.55
C CYS A 155 -4.56 -0.93 -3.38
N PHE A 156 -4.80 -0.28 -2.25
CA PHE A 156 -5.33 -0.85 -1.02
C PHE A 156 -6.74 -0.28 -0.87
N ALA A 157 -7.75 -1.07 -1.19
CA ALA A 157 -9.13 -0.59 -1.23
C ALA A 157 -10.08 -1.59 -0.58
N VAL A 158 -11.20 -1.11 -0.05
CA VAL A 158 -12.31 -1.99 0.37
C VAL A 158 -13.02 -2.47 -0.89
N ALA A 159 -13.26 -3.79 -1.00
CA ALA A 159 -14.11 -4.32 -2.05
C ALA A 159 -15.54 -3.78 -1.86
N ASN A 160 -16.03 -3.00 -2.82
CA ASN A 160 -17.41 -2.60 -2.95
C ASN A 160 -17.88 -2.78 -4.41
N GLU A 161 -19.18 -2.66 -4.68
CA GLU A 161 -19.75 -2.89 -6.02
C GLU A 161 -19.17 -1.95 -7.08
N GLU A 162 -18.96 -0.67 -6.72
CA GLU A 162 -18.35 0.32 -7.60
C GLU A 162 -16.92 -0.05 -7.99
N TRP A 163 -16.15 -0.57 -7.03
CA TRP A 163 -14.82 -1.10 -7.27
C TRP A 163 -14.88 -2.30 -8.22
N PHE A 164 -15.75 -3.29 -7.98
CA PHE A 164 -15.89 -4.42 -8.90
C PHE A 164 -16.29 -3.99 -10.32
N ALA A 165 -17.20 -3.01 -10.45
CA ALA A 165 -17.63 -2.46 -11.74
C ALA A 165 -16.48 -1.73 -12.47
N MET A 166 -15.66 -0.97 -11.75
CA MET A 166 -14.44 -0.36 -12.28
C MET A 166 -13.45 -1.44 -12.75
N MET A 167 -13.34 -2.54 -12.00
CA MET A 167 -12.37 -3.62 -12.24
C MET A 167 -12.68 -4.47 -13.46
N SER A 168 -13.96 -4.69 -13.78
CA SER A 168 -14.37 -5.40 -15.00
C SER A 168 -13.91 -4.74 -16.31
N ASN A 169 -13.45 -3.49 -16.26
CA ASN A 169 -12.89 -2.77 -17.41
C ASN A 169 -11.35 -2.90 -17.54
N TYR A 170 -10.67 -3.56 -16.60
CA TYR A 170 -9.20 -3.71 -16.62
C TYR A 170 -8.76 -5.10 -17.09
N ASP A 171 -8.03 -5.11 -18.20
CA ASP A 171 -7.54 -6.28 -18.94
C ASP A 171 -6.39 -7.05 -18.22
N THR A 172 -5.90 -8.13 -18.84
CA THR A 172 -4.89 -9.15 -18.41
C THR A 172 -3.62 -8.69 -17.66
N VAL A 173 -3.33 -7.39 -17.54
CA VAL A 173 -2.17 -6.83 -16.81
C VAL A 173 -2.42 -6.55 -15.32
N HIS A 174 -3.63 -6.86 -14.84
CA HIS A 174 -4.09 -6.68 -13.47
C HIS A 174 -4.08 -7.99 -12.66
N ALA A 175 -3.92 -7.91 -11.34
CA ALA A 175 -4.18 -8.99 -10.39
C ALA A 175 -4.88 -8.46 -9.11
N ILE A 176 -5.67 -9.32 -8.46
CA ILE A 176 -6.40 -9.03 -7.23
C ILE A 176 -5.90 -9.96 -6.12
N VAL A 177 -5.66 -9.42 -4.93
CA VAL A 177 -5.26 -10.17 -3.74
C VAL A 177 -6.28 -9.95 -2.62
N GLY A 178 -6.98 -11.02 -2.23
CA GLY A 178 -7.91 -11.02 -1.10
C GLY A 178 -7.20 -11.09 0.26
N PHE A 179 -7.35 -10.04 1.05
CA PHE A 179 -6.84 -9.89 2.40
C PHE A 179 -7.85 -10.44 3.41
N GLU A 180 -7.52 -11.60 4.00
CA GLU A 180 -8.45 -12.42 4.78
C GLU A 180 -7.99 -12.57 6.23
N ARG A 181 -8.95 -12.51 7.17
CA ARG A 181 -8.67 -12.56 8.60
C ARG A 181 -8.14 -13.92 9.03
N THR A 182 -8.58 -14.99 8.37
CA THR A 182 -8.20 -16.39 8.63
C THR A 182 -6.71 -16.60 8.44
N ARG A 183 -6.10 -15.99 7.41
CA ARG A 183 -4.65 -16.08 7.17
C ARG A 183 -3.81 -15.32 8.20
N CYS A 184 -4.42 -14.40 8.95
CA CYS A 184 -3.75 -13.57 9.95
C CYS A 184 -3.91 -14.07 11.40
N ARG A 185 -4.56 -15.23 11.62
CA ARG A 185 -4.87 -15.78 12.94
C ARG A 185 -4.03 -17.01 13.35
N SER A 186 -3.06 -17.43 12.55
CA SER A 186 -2.15 -18.55 12.88
C SER A 186 -0.90 -18.12 13.64
#